data_AF-A0A523L5Z1-F1
#
_entry.id   AF-A0A523L5Z1-F1
#
_cell.length_a   1.000
_cell.length_b   1.000
_cell.length_c   1.000
_cell.angle_alpha   90.00
_cell.angle_beta   90.00
_cell.angle_gamma   90.00
#
_symmetry.space_group_name_H-M   'P 1'
#
loop_
_entity.id
_entity.type
_entity.pdbx_description
1 polymer ?
#
loop_
_entity_poly.entity_id
_entity_poly.type
_entity_poly.pdbx_seq_one_letter_code
_entity_poly.pdbx_strand_id
1 'polypeptide(L)'
;MTSIVTIQSIDENLIKVDADGRGQKTFTVTNISGGSLRLGLQCQFDNAEQKDWARPRGDIERELGDQGSDQIIVDITAPSDAAPGTYEFQLLAYSMINPNLDFTVSDSITIEVPEPEPTPEPKPFPWWIPVTAVVVLLLIGGGVTTWLLWPKALTVPEIIIGETKVNATKMIEDLGLVVKSETANETEDFPAGTVMQTDPLPGEEVEKGGTVLLTVAKKVSIPTTPGPHIIVGPQLIVRRISCPDAVQGKIAWDYKGSKRWAQANINRLCKGATNTSQPAVCFKKVMHGGLNYGGGTRWQWKNAIDLCEGTQHANRTIQCFKNSIARGKPWKTAIASCNP
;
A
#
# COMPACT_ATOMS: atom_id res chain seq x y z
N MET A 1 37.97 64.32 4.18
CA MET A 1 36.60 64.44 3.64
C MET A 1 35.72 64.80 4.82
N THR A 2 34.96 65.88 4.70
CA THR A 2 34.06 66.33 5.76
C THR A 2 32.68 65.80 5.43
N SER A 3 32.16 64.89 6.26
CA SER A 3 30.79 64.39 6.08
C SER A 3 29.82 65.51 6.39
N ILE A 4 29.10 65.99 5.38
CA ILE A 4 28.11 67.06 5.48
C ILE A 4 26.70 66.54 5.80
N VAL A 5 26.47 65.27 5.51
CA VAL A 5 25.23 64.54 5.79
C VAL A 5 25.54 63.15 6.32
N THR A 6 24.57 62.55 7.00
CA THR A 6 24.52 61.09 7.20
C THR A 6 23.49 60.49 6.25
N ILE A 7 23.80 59.30 5.71
CA ILE A 7 22.90 58.56 4.82
C ILE A 7 22.69 57.18 5.43
N GLN A 8 21.44 56.82 5.69
CA GLN A 8 21.07 55.50 6.23
C GLN A 8 20.03 54.86 5.32
N SER A 9 20.27 53.63 4.87
CA SER A 9 19.25 52.85 4.17
C SER A 9 18.14 52.45 5.14
N ILE A 10 16.91 52.48 4.66
CA ILE A 10 15.76 51.88 5.33
C ILE A 10 15.64 50.44 4.84
N ASP A 11 15.46 49.48 5.74
CA ASP A 11 15.41 48.04 5.47
C ASP A 11 16.75 47.41 5.03
N GLU A 12 16.75 46.10 4.76
CA GLU A 12 17.92 45.31 4.36
C GLU A 12 18.62 45.89 3.11
N ASN A 13 19.95 45.82 3.05
CA ASN A 13 20.75 46.27 1.89
C ASN A 13 20.64 45.32 0.67
N LEU A 14 19.48 44.69 0.48
CA LEU A 14 19.17 43.80 -0.63
C LEU A 14 17.83 44.22 -1.26
N ILE A 15 17.84 44.36 -2.58
CA ILE A 15 16.67 44.66 -3.40
C ILE A 15 16.50 43.51 -4.38
N LYS A 16 15.37 42.82 -4.29
CA LYS A 16 14.96 41.86 -5.31
C LYS A 16 14.11 42.61 -6.33
N VAL A 17 14.58 42.70 -7.56
CA VAL A 17 13.77 43.31 -8.63
C VAL A 17 12.64 42.37 -9.02
N ASP A 18 11.52 42.94 -9.44
CA ASP A 18 10.40 42.18 -9.96
C ASP A 18 10.69 41.60 -11.37
N ALA A 19 9.73 40.88 -11.94
CA ALA A 19 9.85 40.29 -13.27
C ALA A 19 10.04 41.33 -14.39
N ASP A 20 9.70 42.60 -14.14
CA ASP A 20 9.91 43.73 -15.07
C ASP A 20 11.24 44.46 -14.79
N GLY A 21 12.08 43.94 -13.90
CA GLY A 21 13.36 44.51 -13.52
C GLY A 21 13.24 45.74 -12.59
N ARG A 22 12.09 45.95 -11.94
CA ARG A 22 11.84 47.15 -11.12
C ARG A 22 12.01 46.87 -9.63
N GLY A 23 12.54 47.85 -8.92
CA GLY A 23 12.70 47.82 -7.47
C GLY A 23 12.74 49.23 -6.89
N GLN A 24 12.68 49.35 -5.57
CA GLN A 24 12.80 50.64 -4.88
C GLN A 24 13.65 50.50 -3.63
N LYS A 25 14.40 51.54 -3.29
CA LYS A 25 15.16 51.63 -2.04
C LYS A 25 15.00 52.99 -1.43
N THR A 26 14.68 53.03 -0.14
CA THR A 26 14.53 54.28 0.59
C THR A 26 15.75 54.53 1.45
N PHE A 27 16.24 55.76 1.43
CA PHE A 27 17.32 56.25 2.29
C PHE A 27 16.82 57.43 3.12
N THR A 28 17.32 57.55 4.34
CA THR A 28 17.18 58.76 5.16
C THR A 28 18.47 59.56 5.04
N VAL A 29 18.37 60.82 4.60
CA VAL A 29 19.50 61.75 4.51
C VAL A 29 19.31 62.84 5.54
N THR A 30 20.25 62.97 6.47
CA THR A 30 20.19 63.97 7.56
C THR A 30 21.36 64.94 7.46
N ASN A 31 21.05 66.24 7.42
CA ASN A 31 22.03 67.30 7.40
C ASN A 31 22.75 67.44 8.74
N ILE A 32 24.09 67.36 8.73
CA ILE A 32 24.93 67.53 9.93
C ILE A 32 25.94 68.67 9.77
N SER A 33 25.78 69.52 8.75
CA SER A 33 26.72 70.60 8.42
C SER A 33 26.66 71.82 9.35
N GLY A 34 25.64 71.93 10.21
CA GLY A 34 25.48 73.04 11.16
C GLY A 34 24.81 74.29 10.57
N GLY A 35 24.16 74.17 9.41
CA GLY A 35 23.42 75.24 8.74
C GLY A 35 22.54 74.67 7.61
N SER A 36 21.78 75.52 6.90
CA SER A 36 21.04 75.06 5.73
C SER A 36 21.98 74.57 4.62
N LEU A 37 21.68 73.41 4.06
CA LEU A 37 22.49 72.73 3.05
C LEU A 37 21.67 72.49 1.78
N ARG A 38 22.19 72.93 0.64
CA ARG A 38 21.72 72.49 -0.68
C ARG A 38 22.61 71.37 -1.19
N LEU A 39 22.03 70.21 -1.42
CA LEU A 39 22.74 68.99 -1.82
C LEU A 39 22.19 68.45 -3.13
N GLY A 40 23.09 67.87 -3.93
CA GLY A 40 22.75 67.04 -5.08
C GLY A 40 22.81 65.56 -4.71
N LEU A 41 21.96 64.76 -5.36
CA LEU A 41 21.85 63.31 -5.18
C LEU A 41 22.24 62.59 -6.46
N GLN A 42 23.05 61.54 -6.35
CA GLN A 42 23.45 60.71 -7.49
C GLN A 42 23.63 59.25 -7.05
N CYS A 43 23.16 58.30 -7.85
CA CYS A 43 23.48 56.89 -7.67
C CYS A 43 24.82 56.58 -8.37
N GLN A 44 25.72 55.90 -7.69
CA GLN A 44 27.00 55.45 -8.23
C GLN A 44 27.01 53.93 -8.33
N PHE A 45 27.49 53.44 -9.47
CA PHE A 45 27.72 52.03 -9.75
C PHE A 45 29.20 51.84 -10.09
N ASP A 46 29.76 50.68 -9.75
CA ASP A 46 31.14 50.34 -10.11
C ASP A 46 31.32 50.22 -11.64
N ASN A 47 30.29 49.75 -12.35
CA ASN A 47 30.28 49.69 -13.80
C ASN A 47 29.46 50.85 -14.39
N ALA A 48 30.11 51.63 -15.25
CA ALA A 48 29.50 52.78 -15.93
C ALA A 48 28.31 52.41 -16.84
N GLU A 49 28.20 51.17 -17.31
CA GLU A 49 27.06 50.67 -18.09
C GLU A 49 25.77 50.62 -17.26
N GLN A 50 25.88 50.57 -15.93
CA GLN A 50 24.75 50.46 -15.00
C GLN A 50 24.29 51.81 -14.45
N LYS A 51 24.92 52.92 -14.86
CA LYS A 51 24.65 54.26 -14.32
C LYS A 51 23.17 54.68 -14.36
N ASP A 52 22.41 54.14 -15.31
CA ASP A 52 21.01 54.48 -15.54
C ASP A 52 20.04 53.51 -14.83
N TRP A 53 20.55 52.50 -14.11
CA TRP A 53 19.74 51.49 -13.43
C TRP A 53 19.08 51.99 -12.16
N ALA A 54 19.59 53.05 -11.53
CA ALA A 54 19.02 53.60 -10.31
C ALA A 54 18.96 55.12 -10.37
N ARG A 55 17.82 55.70 -9.97
CA ARG A 55 17.62 57.15 -9.97
C ARG A 55 16.84 57.59 -8.74
N PRO A 56 17.28 58.65 -8.02
CA PRO A 56 16.46 59.27 -6.99
C PRO A 56 15.14 59.79 -7.58
N ARG A 57 14.03 59.47 -6.91
CA ARG A 57 12.69 59.90 -7.30
C ARG A 57 12.49 61.38 -6.98
N GLY A 58 11.88 62.09 -7.93
CA GLY A 58 11.62 63.52 -7.82
C GLY A 58 12.82 64.36 -8.23
N ASP A 59 12.97 65.54 -7.63
CA ASP A 59 14.12 66.39 -7.92
C ASP A 59 15.41 65.67 -7.48
N ILE A 60 16.57 66.02 -8.02
CA ILE A 60 17.87 65.49 -7.55
C ILE A 60 18.62 66.49 -6.67
N GLU A 61 18.11 67.72 -6.59
CA GLU A 61 18.59 68.77 -5.70
C GLU A 61 17.61 68.88 -4.52
N ARG A 62 18.16 68.95 -3.31
CA ARG A 62 17.38 69.08 -2.06
C ARG A 62 17.95 70.20 -1.22
N GLU A 63 17.07 70.92 -0.54
CA GLU A 63 17.44 71.86 0.50
C GLU A 63 17.03 71.28 1.86
N LEU A 64 18.00 71.09 2.74
CA LEU A 64 17.78 70.64 4.11
C LEU A 64 18.16 71.77 5.07
N GLY A 65 17.28 72.07 6.01
CA GLY A 65 17.62 72.95 7.14
C GLY A 65 18.69 72.33 8.04
N ASP A 66 19.17 73.09 9.03
CA ASP A 66 20.09 72.55 10.04
C ASP A 66 19.44 71.37 10.80
N GLN A 67 20.15 70.26 10.89
CA GLN A 67 19.65 68.98 11.43
C GLN A 67 18.39 68.43 10.71
N GLY A 68 18.02 68.99 9.56
CA GLY A 68 16.88 68.55 8.76
C GLY A 68 17.14 67.18 8.13
N SER A 69 16.08 66.38 7.99
CA SER A 69 16.13 65.05 7.36
C SER A 69 15.11 64.93 6.23
N ASP A 70 15.44 64.19 5.19
CA ASP A 70 14.54 63.85 4.08
C ASP A 70 14.63 62.36 3.73
N GLN A 71 13.53 61.81 3.21
CA GLN A 71 13.46 60.42 2.74
C GLN A 71 13.63 60.38 1.21
N ILE A 72 14.75 59.84 0.78
CA ILE A 72 15.10 59.70 -0.63
C ILE A 72 14.72 58.30 -1.09
N ILE A 73 13.65 58.22 -1.89
CA ILE A 73 13.29 56.99 -2.60
C ILE A 73 14.12 56.94 -3.88
N VAL A 74 14.86 55.87 -4.09
CA VAL A 74 15.57 55.55 -5.32
C VAL A 74 14.77 54.49 -6.05
N ASP A 75 14.42 54.79 -7.31
CA ASP A 75 13.78 53.85 -8.23
C ASP A 75 14.86 53.05 -8.97
N ILE A 76 14.77 51.74 -8.93
CA ILE A 76 15.66 50.80 -9.61
C ILE A 76 14.93 50.26 -10.84
N THR A 77 15.59 50.26 -11.98
CA THR A 77 15.11 49.72 -13.25
C THR A 77 16.27 49.00 -13.95
N ALA A 78 16.39 47.70 -13.68
CA ALA A 78 17.28 46.83 -14.43
C ALA A 78 16.70 46.61 -15.84
N PRO A 79 17.51 46.75 -16.89
CA PRO A 79 17.05 46.52 -18.26
C PRO A 79 16.78 45.03 -18.48
N SER A 80 15.88 44.71 -19.40
CA SER A 80 15.43 43.32 -19.64
C SER A 80 16.53 42.39 -20.15
N ASP A 81 17.64 42.93 -20.66
CA ASP A 81 18.82 42.22 -21.12
C ASP A 81 19.94 42.14 -20.06
N ALA A 82 19.70 42.65 -18.85
CA ALA A 82 20.61 42.49 -17.72
C ALA A 82 20.88 41.00 -17.47
N ALA A 83 22.16 40.65 -17.30
CA ALA A 83 22.52 39.29 -16.93
C ALA A 83 21.95 38.98 -15.53
N PRO A 84 21.47 37.75 -15.29
CA PRO A 84 21.13 37.32 -13.94
C PRO A 84 22.34 37.42 -13.00
N GLY A 85 22.11 37.90 -11.78
CA GLY A 85 23.17 38.05 -10.80
C GLY A 85 22.95 39.18 -9.80
N THR A 86 24.01 39.48 -9.06
CA THR A 86 24.02 40.53 -8.03
C THR A 86 24.81 41.74 -8.51
N TYR A 87 24.22 42.91 -8.37
CA TYR A 87 24.80 44.20 -8.72
C TYR A 87 24.82 45.10 -7.49
N GLU A 88 25.75 46.04 -7.40
CA GLU A 88 25.84 46.95 -6.26
C GLU A 88 25.80 48.41 -6.71
N PHE A 89 25.15 49.25 -5.89
CA PHE A 89 25.19 50.69 -6.05
C PHE A 89 25.23 51.40 -4.70
N GLN A 90 25.66 52.65 -4.71
CA GLN A 90 25.70 53.52 -3.55
C GLN A 90 25.02 54.86 -3.87
N LEU A 91 24.38 55.47 -2.88
CA LEU A 91 23.83 56.82 -2.99
C LEU A 91 24.88 57.84 -2.55
N LEU A 92 25.30 58.70 -3.47
CA LEU A 92 26.13 59.88 -3.22
C LEU A 92 25.23 61.08 -2.94
N ALA A 93 25.47 61.75 -1.82
CA ALA A 93 24.98 63.10 -1.55
C ALA A 93 26.16 64.07 -1.49
N TYR A 94 26.14 65.15 -2.27
CA TYR A 94 27.22 66.13 -2.34
C TYR A 94 26.71 67.56 -2.16
N SER A 95 27.51 68.43 -1.56
CA SER A 95 27.19 69.86 -1.46
C SER A 95 27.24 70.49 -2.84
N MET A 96 26.23 71.29 -3.20
CA MET A 96 26.26 72.03 -4.46
C MET A 96 27.28 73.18 -4.45
N ILE A 97 27.73 73.61 -3.25
CA ILE A 97 28.74 74.67 -3.11
C ILE A 97 30.14 74.10 -3.37
N ASN A 98 30.45 72.93 -2.81
CA ASN A 98 31.77 72.29 -2.89
C ASN A 98 31.65 70.77 -3.17
N PRO A 99 31.18 70.36 -4.36
CA PRO A 99 30.82 68.95 -4.64
C PRO A 99 31.98 67.96 -4.52
N ASN A 100 33.22 68.42 -4.74
CA ASN A 100 34.41 67.57 -4.71
C ASN A 100 35.02 67.38 -3.31
N LEU A 101 34.67 68.24 -2.36
CA LEU A 101 35.26 68.27 -1.01
C LEU A 101 34.26 67.79 0.05
N ASP A 102 33.00 68.14 -0.16
CA ASP A 102 31.91 67.98 0.79
C ASP A 102 30.87 67.01 0.21
N PHE A 103 31.07 65.72 0.47
CA PHE A 103 30.18 64.66 0.03
C PHE A 103 30.16 63.49 1.02
N THR A 104 29.07 62.73 1.00
CA THR A 104 28.89 61.49 1.74
C THR A 104 28.36 60.42 0.79
N VAL A 105 28.89 59.21 0.91
CA VAL A 105 28.42 58.03 0.17
C VAL A 105 27.74 57.07 1.15
N SER A 106 26.63 56.45 0.74
CA SER A 106 25.95 55.44 1.55
C SER A 106 26.72 54.11 1.60
N ASP A 107 26.22 53.17 2.42
CA ASP A 107 26.59 51.76 2.28
C ASP A 107 26.20 51.21 0.91
N SER A 108 26.88 50.14 0.47
CA SER A 108 26.54 49.39 -0.74
C SER A 108 25.18 48.72 -0.61
N ILE A 109 24.34 48.92 -1.62
CA ILE A 109 23.05 48.25 -1.76
C ILE A 109 23.13 47.23 -2.88
N THR A 110 22.78 45.99 -2.57
CA THR A 110 22.76 44.87 -3.52
C THR A 110 21.42 44.81 -4.25
N ILE A 111 21.46 44.72 -5.58
CA ILE A 111 20.34 44.46 -6.47
C ILE A 111 20.48 43.02 -6.97
N GLU A 112 19.50 42.17 -6.71
CA GLU A 112 19.44 40.80 -7.19
C GLU A 112 18.52 40.73 -8.41
N VAL A 113 19.11 40.48 -9.58
CA VAL A 113 18.40 40.22 -10.84
C VAL A 113 18.15 38.72 -10.94
N PRO A 114 16.89 38.26 -10.94
CA PRO A 114 16.57 36.84 -10.91
C PRO A 114 17.02 36.14 -12.20
N GLU A 115 17.48 34.90 -12.07
CA GLU A 115 17.72 34.03 -13.22
C GLU A 115 16.37 33.66 -13.85
N PRO A 116 16.21 33.78 -15.18
CA PRO A 116 14.98 33.38 -15.83
C PRO A 116 14.75 31.90 -15.53
N GLU A 117 13.57 31.57 -14.99
CA GLU A 117 13.23 30.19 -14.67
C GLU A 117 13.46 29.32 -15.91
N PRO A 118 14.18 28.19 -15.78
CA PRO A 118 14.43 27.30 -16.91
C PRO A 118 13.09 26.92 -17.51
N THR A 119 12.93 27.19 -18.81
CA THR A 119 11.71 26.81 -19.53
C THR A 119 11.50 25.31 -19.32
N PRO A 120 10.33 24.88 -18.79
CA PRO A 120 10.12 23.48 -18.48
C PRO A 120 10.23 22.69 -19.78
N GLU A 121 11.23 21.81 -19.87
CA GLU A 121 11.40 20.94 -21.03
C GLU A 121 10.10 20.12 -21.25
N PRO A 122 9.58 20.03 -22.48
CA PRO A 122 8.38 19.26 -22.75
C PRO A 122 8.66 17.78 -22.43
N LYS A 123 7.99 17.24 -21.41
CA LYS A 123 8.09 15.81 -21.07
C LYS A 123 7.70 14.96 -22.29
N PRO A 124 8.52 13.99 -22.72
CA PRO A 124 8.14 13.10 -23.82
C PRO A 124 6.88 12.33 -23.40
N PHE A 125 5.83 12.47 -24.19
CA PHE A 125 4.55 11.82 -23.93
C PHE A 125 4.78 10.30 -23.79
N PRO A 126 4.27 9.67 -22.72
CA PRO A 126 4.52 8.26 -22.42
C PRO A 126 3.85 7.33 -23.45
N TRP A 127 4.59 6.97 -24.50
CA TRP A 127 4.20 6.01 -25.54
C TRP A 127 3.83 4.62 -25.00
N TRP A 128 4.16 4.31 -23.74
CA TRP A 128 3.72 3.08 -23.08
C TRP A 128 2.23 3.07 -22.72
N ILE A 129 1.56 4.23 -22.62
CA ILE A 129 0.12 4.31 -22.32
C ILE A 129 -0.77 3.69 -23.42
N PRO A 130 -0.60 4.00 -24.71
CA PRO A 130 -1.36 3.30 -25.76
C PRO A 130 -1.00 1.81 -25.83
N VAL A 131 0.27 1.44 -25.56
CA VAL A 131 0.71 0.04 -25.55
C VAL A 131 0.02 -0.76 -24.45
N THR A 132 -0.05 -0.23 -23.22
CA THR A 132 -0.74 -0.91 -22.12
C THR A 132 -2.25 -1.01 -22.34
N ALA A 133 -2.89 0.02 -22.92
CA ALA A 133 -4.31 -0.03 -23.25
C ALA A 133 -4.65 -1.14 -24.26
N VAL A 134 -3.82 -1.31 -25.30
CA VAL A 134 -3.99 -2.39 -26.29
C VAL A 134 -3.76 -3.77 -25.67
N VAL A 135 -2.74 -3.93 -24.83
CA VAL A 135 -2.48 -5.19 -24.11
C VAL A 135 -3.64 -5.55 -23.18
N VAL A 136 -4.18 -4.58 -22.43
CA VAL A 136 -5.34 -4.80 -21.56
C VAL A 136 -6.58 -5.19 -22.37
N LEU A 137 -6.85 -4.52 -23.49
CA LEU A 137 -7.97 -4.88 -24.38
C LEU A 137 -7.83 -6.30 -24.95
N LEU A 138 -6.63 -6.72 -25.34
CA LEU A 138 -6.37 -8.09 -25.81
C LEU A 138 -6.52 -9.13 -24.70
N LEU A 139 -6.07 -8.83 -23.48
CA LEU A 139 -6.27 -9.72 -22.32
C LEU A 139 -7.74 -9.83 -21.93
N ILE A 140 -8.51 -8.74 -22.01
CA ILE A 140 -9.96 -8.76 -21.78
C ILE A 140 -10.66 -9.55 -22.90
N GLY A 141 -10.30 -9.34 -24.17
CA GLY A 141 -10.86 -10.10 -25.30
C GLY A 141 -10.55 -11.60 -25.24
N GLY A 142 -9.30 -11.96 -24.91
CA GLY A 142 -8.88 -13.35 -24.68
C GLY A 142 -9.55 -13.97 -23.46
N GLY A 143 -9.65 -13.23 -22.36
CA GLY A 143 -10.34 -13.66 -21.14
C GLY A 143 -11.84 -13.88 -21.35
N VAL A 144 -12.52 -12.98 -22.08
CA VAL A 144 -13.96 -13.10 -22.36
C VAL A 144 -14.24 -14.24 -23.34
N THR A 145 -13.44 -14.42 -24.39
CA THR A 145 -13.63 -15.53 -25.36
C THR A 145 -13.37 -16.90 -24.73
N THR A 146 -12.33 -17.03 -23.90
CA THR A 146 -12.07 -18.27 -23.14
C THR A 146 -13.13 -18.53 -22.06
N TRP A 147 -13.61 -17.48 -21.38
CA TRP A 147 -14.70 -17.59 -20.41
C TRP A 147 -16.05 -17.97 -21.04
N LEU A 148 -16.35 -17.47 -22.24
CA LEU A 148 -17.59 -17.80 -22.96
C LEU A 148 -17.61 -19.25 -23.49
N LEU A 149 -16.45 -19.82 -23.81
CA LEU A 149 -16.28 -21.16 -24.35
C LEU A 149 -15.96 -22.22 -23.28
N TRP A 150 -15.98 -21.87 -21.99
CA TRP A 150 -15.68 -22.79 -20.90
C TRP A 150 -16.82 -23.82 -20.72
N PRO A 151 -16.55 -25.14 -20.79
CA PRO A 151 -17.58 -26.14 -20.58
C PRO A 151 -18.10 -26.06 -19.14
N LYS A 152 -19.41 -25.92 -18.98
CA LYS A 152 -20.05 -25.93 -17.67
C LYS A 152 -20.01 -27.34 -17.09
N ALA A 153 -19.35 -27.51 -15.94
CA ALA A 153 -19.38 -28.75 -15.19
C ALA A 153 -20.76 -28.98 -14.58
N LEU A 154 -21.13 -30.25 -14.42
CA LEU A 154 -22.36 -30.69 -13.78
C LEU A 154 -22.04 -31.09 -12.34
N THR A 155 -22.87 -30.70 -11.38
CA THR A 155 -22.67 -31.03 -9.97
C THR A 155 -23.25 -32.41 -9.68
N VAL A 156 -22.49 -33.26 -8.96
CA VAL A 156 -22.99 -34.55 -8.47
C VAL A 156 -24.05 -34.29 -7.38
N PRO A 157 -25.30 -34.79 -7.53
CA PRO A 157 -26.36 -34.59 -6.54
C PRO A 157 -25.96 -35.05 -5.14
N GLU A 158 -26.30 -34.25 -4.13
CA GLU A 158 -26.04 -34.57 -2.72
C GLU A 158 -26.82 -35.80 -2.21
N ILE A 159 -27.82 -36.28 -2.97
CA ILE A 159 -28.86 -37.23 -2.53
C ILE A 159 -28.48 -38.71 -2.76
N ILE A 160 -27.23 -39.02 -3.14
CA ILE A 160 -26.87 -40.38 -3.58
C ILE A 160 -26.47 -41.31 -2.41
N ILE A 161 -26.03 -40.77 -1.28
CA ILE A 161 -25.58 -41.57 -0.13
C ILE A 161 -26.79 -42.16 0.62
N GLY A 162 -26.80 -43.48 0.81
CA GLY A 162 -27.88 -44.23 1.47
C GLY A 162 -29.01 -44.67 0.53
N GLU A 163 -29.02 -44.21 -0.72
CA GLU A 163 -29.95 -44.65 -1.75
C GLU A 163 -29.61 -46.05 -2.27
N THR A 164 -30.60 -46.75 -2.83
CA THR A 164 -30.36 -48.04 -3.49
C THR A 164 -29.50 -47.84 -4.74
N LYS A 165 -28.62 -48.80 -5.05
CA LYS A 165 -27.79 -48.76 -6.28
C LYS A 165 -28.62 -48.42 -7.53
N VAL A 166 -29.82 -48.98 -7.65
CA VAL A 166 -30.71 -48.79 -8.81
C VAL A 166 -31.20 -47.34 -8.91
N ASN A 167 -31.65 -46.76 -7.80
CA ASN A 167 -32.15 -45.38 -7.78
C ASN A 167 -31.01 -44.36 -7.98
N ALA A 168 -29.88 -44.59 -7.31
CA ALA A 168 -28.66 -43.81 -7.48
C ALA A 168 -28.15 -43.79 -8.93
N THR A 169 -28.14 -44.96 -9.59
CA THR A 169 -27.70 -45.07 -10.99
C THR A 169 -28.60 -44.22 -11.90
N LYS A 170 -29.92 -44.32 -11.74
CA LYS A 170 -30.88 -43.57 -12.54
C LYS A 170 -30.73 -42.05 -12.38
N MET A 171 -30.58 -41.56 -11.15
CA MET A 171 -30.39 -40.12 -10.88
C MET A 171 -29.12 -39.54 -11.53
N ILE A 172 -28.06 -40.35 -11.62
CA ILE A 172 -26.79 -39.93 -12.22
C ILE A 172 -26.86 -40.00 -13.76
N GLU A 173 -27.50 -41.03 -14.31
CA GLU A 173 -27.72 -41.17 -15.76
C GLU A 173 -28.65 -40.07 -16.32
N ASP A 174 -29.68 -39.67 -15.57
CA ASP A 174 -30.59 -38.57 -15.94
C ASP A 174 -29.87 -37.22 -16.06
N LEU A 175 -28.69 -37.08 -15.43
CA LEU A 175 -27.82 -35.91 -15.55
C LEU A 175 -26.81 -36.03 -16.72
N GLY A 176 -26.85 -37.12 -17.47
CA GLY A 176 -25.93 -37.37 -18.58
C GLY A 176 -24.53 -37.79 -18.15
N LEU A 177 -24.39 -38.39 -16.97
CA LEU A 177 -23.14 -38.95 -16.43
C LEU A 177 -23.14 -40.48 -16.54
N VAL A 178 -21.95 -41.08 -16.58
CA VAL A 178 -21.77 -42.54 -16.69
C VAL A 178 -21.56 -43.14 -15.31
N VAL A 179 -22.24 -44.24 -14.99
CA VAL A 179 -22.14 -44.88 -13.67
C VAL A 179 -21.29 -46.14 -13.74
N LYS A 180 -20.31 -46.24 -12.85
CA LYS A 180 -19.64 -47.50 -12.50
C LYS A 180 -19.95 -47.82 -11.05
N SER A 181 -20.04 -49.11 -10.71
CA SER A 181 -20.28 -49.52 -9.33
C SER A 181 -19.30 -50.60 -8.91
N GLU A 182 -18.72 -50.43 -7.73
CA GLU A 182 -17.91 -51.43 -7.04
C GLU A 182 -18.58 -51.81 -5.72
N THR A 183 -18.30 -53.03 -5.26
CA THR A 183 -18.85 -53.53 -4.00
C THR A 183 -17.84 -53.26 -2.89
N ALA A 184 -18.27 -52.58 -1.83
CA ALA A 184 -17.46 -52.27 -0.67
C ALA A 184 -17.08 -53.54 0.12
N ASN A 185 -16.07 -53.41 0.99
CA ASN A 185 -15.85 -54.38 2.06
C ASN A 185 -17.06 -54.40 3.01
N GLU A 186 -17.23 -55.51 3.74
CA GLU A 186 -18.36 -55.70 4.66
C GLU A 186 -18.47 -54.54 5.67
N THR A 187 -19.65 -53.96 5.80
CA THR A 187 -19.92 -52.80 6.68
C THR A 187 -21.27 -52.96 7.39
N GLU A 188 -21.32 -52.56 8.67
CA GLU A 188 -22.58 -52.48 9.46
C GLU A 188 -23.23 -51.10 9.36
N ASP A 189 -22.49 -50.08 8.92
CA ASP A 189 -22.92 -48.67 8.95
C ASP A 189 -24.00 -48.35 7.90
N PHE A 190 -24.16 -49.20 6.88
CA PHE A 190 -25.08 -48.99 5.76
C PHE A 190 -25.85 -50.28 5.40
N PRO A 191 -27.17 -50.20 5.07
CA PRO A 191 -27.93 -51.37 4.60
C PRO A 191 -27.32 -51.96 3.33
N ALA A 192 -27.27 -53.29 3.23
CA ALA A 192 -26.73 -53.97 2.06
C ALA A 192 -27.46 -53.54 0.77
N GLY A 193 -26.69 -53.22 -0.28
CA GLY A 193 -27.23 -52.75 -1.57
C GLY A 193 -27.46 -51.24 -1.67
N THR A 194 -27.10 -50.47 -0.65
CA THR A 194 -27.12 -48.99 -0.67
C THR A 194 -25.75 -48.40 -0.98
N VAL A 195 -25.72 -47.19 -1.53
CA VAL A 195 -24.47 -46.47 -1.85
C VAL A 195 -23.86 -45.88 -0.57
N MET A 196 -22.62 -46.25 -0.28
CA MET A 196 -21.85 -45.78 0.87
C MET A 196 -21.00 -44.54 0.54
N GLN A 197 -20.46 -44.51 -0.68
CA GLN A 197 -19.55 -43.45 -1.13
C GLN A 197 -19.63 -43.30 -2.64
N THR A 198 -19.39 -42.09 -3.12
CA THR A 198 -19.21 -41.76 -4.53
C THR A 198 -17.82 -41.15 -4.76
N ASP A 199 -17.28 -41.36 -5.96
CA ASP A 199 -16.12 -40.63 -6.46
C ASP A 199 -16.44 -40.10 -7.87
N PRO A 200 -16.51 -38.78 -8.09
CA PRO A 200 -16.27 -37.68 -7.13
C PRO A 200 -17.26 -37.57 -5.96
N LEU A 201 -16.89 -36.81 -4.93
CA LEU A 201 -17.72 -36.66 -3.71
C LEU A 201 -19.02 -35.88 -4.01
N PRO A 202 -20.07 -36.04 -3.19
CA PRO A 202 -21.30 -35.28 -3.38
C PRO A 202 -21.04 -33.76 -3.32
N GLY A 203 -21.59 -33.02 -4.28
CA GLY A 203 -21.35 -31.59 -4.43
C GLY A 203 -20.07 -31.22 -5.20
N GLU A 204 -19.23 -32.20 -5.59
CA GLU A 204 -18.10 -31.94 -6.48
C GLU A 204 -18.54 -31.87 -7.95
N GLU A 205 -17.75 -31.15 -8.74
CA GLU A 205 -18.01 -30.87 -10.15
C GLU A 205 -17.46 -32.00 -11.03
N VAL A 206 -18.31 -32.50 -11.93
CA VAL A 206 -17.95 -33.52 -12.92
C VAL A 206 -18.21 -32.98 -14.32
N GLU A 207 -17.28 -33.20 -15.23
CA GLU A 207 -17.47 -32.81 -16.63
C GLU A 207 -18.65 -33.57 -17.25
N LYS A 208 -19.33 -32.94 -18.22
CA LYS A 208 -20.46 -33.57 -18.91
C LYS A 208 -20.02 -34.87 -19.61
N GLY A 209 -20.69 -35.98 -19.30
CA GLY A 209 -20.30 -37.32 -19.75
C GLY A 209 -19.23 -38.01 -18.90
N GLY A 210 -18.80 -37.39 -17.79
CA GLY A 210 -17.86 -37.97 -16.83
C GLY A 210 -18.40 -39.21 -16.12
N THR A 211 -17.50 -40.01 -15.54
CA THR A 211 -17.85 -41.25 -14.83
C THR A 211 -17.91 -41.04 -13.33
N VAL A 212 -18.99 -41.47 -12.68
CA VAL A 212 -19.13 -41.51 -11.21
C VAL A 212 -19.01 -42.96 -10.74
N LEU A 213 -18.08 -43.21 -9.82
CA LEU A 213 -17.88 -44.51 -9.19
C LEU A 213 -18.70 -44.62 -7.90
N LEU A 214 -19.64 -45.56 -7.86
CA LEU A 214 -20.45 -45.88 -6.70
C LEU A 214 -19.85 -47.03 -5.91
N THR A 215 -19.59 -46.81 -4.63
CA THR A 215 -19.18 -47.86 -3.68
C THR A 215 -20.43 -48.34 -2.94
N VAL A 216 -20.85 -49.59 -3.16
CA VAL A 216 -22.11 -50.15 -2.64
C VAL A 216 -21.86 -51.07 -1.45
N ALA A 217 -22.62 -50.89 -0.36
CA ALA A 217 -22.47 -51.64 0.88
C ALA A 217 -22.75 -53.14 0.69
N LYS A 218 -21.83 -53.98 1.20
CA LYS A 218 -21.94 -55.44 1.19
C LYS A 218 -22.38 -55.94 2.57
N LYS A 219 -23.32 -56.89 2.58
CA LYS A 219 -23.81 -57.55 3.80
C LYS A 219 -22.66 -58.23 4.54
N VAL A 220 -22.49 -57.94 5.83
CA VAL A 220 -21.60 -58.69 6.72
C VAL A 220 -22.07 -60.14 6.77
N SER A 221 -21.24 -61.06 6.29
CA SER A 221 -21.45 -62.48 6.52
C SER A 221 -20.73 -62.83 7.81
N ILE A 222 -21.47 -63.13 8.88
CA ILE A 222 -20.87 -63.60 10.14
C ILE A 222 -20.68 -65.12 9.99
N PRO A 223 -19.46 -65.65 9.76
CA PRO A 223 -19.26 -67.09 9.77
C PRO A 223 -19.36 -67.60 11.22
N THR A 224 -20.37 -68.42 11.48
CA THR A 224 -20.42 -69.28 12.67
C THR A 224 -19.53 -70.49 12.39
N THR A 225 -18.46 -70.72 13.18
CA THR A 225 -17.90 -72.05 13.57
C THR A 225 -16.58 -71.89 14.39
N PRO A 226 -16.26 -72.80 15.34
CA PRO A 226 -15.26 -72.65 16.41
C PRO A 226 -13.79 -72.75 15.92
N GLY A 227 -12.86 -72.09 16.64
CA GLY A 227 -11.43 -71.96 16.28
C GLY A 227 -10.58 -73.24 16.41
N PRO A 228 -9.23 -73.15 16.54
CA PRO A 228 -8.33 -72.00 16.39
C PRO A 228 -7.13 -72.30 15.46
N HIS A 229 -6.72 -71.37 14.58
CA HIS A 229 -5.31 -71.29 14.18
C HIS A 229 -4.90 -69.83 13.91
N ILE A 230 -3.88 -69.43 14.65
CA ILE A 230 -3.22 -68.13 14.67
C ILE A 230 -2.31 -68.01 13.46
N ILE A 231 -2.50 -66.98 12.63
CA ILE A 231 -1.40 -66.32 11.91
C ILE A 231 -1.63 -64.81 12.01
N VAL A 232 -0.90 -64.17 12.93
CA VAL A 232 -0.83 -62.70 13.03
C VAL A 232 0.29 -62.24 12.10
N GLY A 233 -0.05 -61.74 10.91
CA GLY A 233 0.84 -60.83 10.18
C GLY A 233 1.00 -59.54 10.98
N PRO A 234 2.14 -58.82 10.91
CA PRO A 234 2.28 -57.57 11.65
C PRO A 234 1.18 -56.63 11.17
N GLN A 235 0.24 -56.30 12.07
CA GLN A 235 -0.67 -55.20 11.82
C GLN A 235 0.20 -54.01 11.40
N LEU A 236 -0.03 -53.48 10.20
CA LEU A 236 0.31 -52.10 9.91
C LEU A 236 -0.45 -51.27 10.94
N ILE A 237 0.19 -50.99 12.07
CA ILE A 237 -0.23 -49.93 12.95
C ILE A 237 -0.08 -48.67 12.11
N VAL A 238 -1.15 -48.27 11.44
CA VAL A 238 -1.28 -46.92 10.89
C VAL A 238 -1.24 -46.01 12.12
N ARG A 239 -0.03 -45.64 12.56
CA ARG A 239 0.17 -44.70 13.66
C ARG A 239 -0.53 -43.42 13.23
N ARG A 240 -1.73 -43.17 13.77
CA ARG A 240 -2.40 -41.88 13.61
C ARG A 240 -1.40 -40.84 14.12
N ILE A 241 -0.95 -39.97 13.22
CA ILE A 241 0.04 -38.95 13.56
C ILE A 241 -0.56 -38.07 14.67
N SER A 242 0.17 -37.93 15.78
CA SER A 242 -0.26 -37.10 16.90
C SER A 242 -0.26 -35.62 16.49
N CYS A 243 -1.07 -34.79 17.14
CA CYS A 243 -1.08 -33.36 16.87
C CYS A 243 0.31 -32.71 17.05
N PRO A 244 1.08 -32.98 18.13
CA PRO A 244 2.42 -32.43 18.28
C PRO A 244 3.36 -32.79 17.12
N ASP A 245 3.33 -34.04 16.67
CA ASP A 245 4.15 -34.53 15.55
C ASP A 245 3.71 -33.95 14.21
N ALA A 246 2.45 -33.54 14.08
CA ALA A 246 1.93 -32.89 12.88
C ALA A 246 2.30 -31.39 12.83
N VAL A 247 2.60 -30.77 13.97
CA VAL A 247 2.91 -29.34 14.09
C VAL A 247 4.42 -29.08 13.99
N GLN A 248 5.21 -29.71 14.87
CA GLN A 248 6.61 -29.32 15.06
C GLN A 248 7.45 -29.61 13.82
N GLY A 249 8.16 -28.60 13.31
CA GLY A 249 9.00 -28.72 12.12
C GLY A 249 8.23 -28.85 10.79
N LYS A 250 6.90 -29.02 10.81
CA LYS A 250 6.08 -29.26 9.60
C LYS A 250 5.24 -28.07 9.21
N ILE A 251 4.62 -27.39 10.17
CA ILE A 251 3.71 -26.26 9.93
C ILE A 251 4.41 -24.96 10.35
N ALA A 252 4.38 -23.95 9.47
CA ALA A 252 4.86 -22.62 9.83
C ALA A 252 3.81 -21.91 10.70
N TRP A 253 4.21 -21.39 11.86
CA TRP A 253 3.29 -20.64 12.75
C TRP A 253 3.10 -19.18 12.32
N ASP A 254 3.97 -18.67 11.46
CA ASP A 254 3.90 -17.32 10.91
C ASP A 254 4.02 -17.32 9.38
N TYR A 255 3.90 -16.13 8.79
CA TYR A 255 4.09 -15.90 7.36
C TYR A 255 5.56 -15.75 6.94
N LYS A 256 6.51 -15.85 7.88
CA LYS A 256 7.95 -15.86 7.60
C LYS A 256 8.49 -17.29 7.41
N GLY A 257 7.63 -18.30 7.61
CA GLY A 257 8.00 -19.71 7.45
C GLY A 257 8.59 -20.33 8.70
N SER A 258 8.42 -19.72 9.88
CA SER A 258 8.96 -20.23 11.15
C SER A 258 8.28 -21.54 11.55
N LYS A 259 9.03 -22.66 11.53
CA LYS A 259 8.51 -24.01 11.87
C LYS A 259 8.98 -24.55 13.22
N ARG A 260 9.80 -23.79 13.95
CA ARG A 260 10.22 -24.11 15.32
C ARG A 260 9.20 -23.52 16.29
N TRP A 261 8.32 -24.35 16.81
CA TRP A 261 7.30 -23.95 17.76
C TRP A 261 7.82 -24.04 19.20
N ALA A 262 7.35 -23.11 20.04
CA ALA A 262 7.47 -23.23 21.47
C ALA A 262 6.54 -24.35 21.98
N GLN A 263 7.03 -25.21 22.87
CA GLN A 263 6.28 -26.38 23.36
C GLN A 263 4.94 -25.99 24.00
N ALA A 264 4.88 -24.86 24.72
CA ALA A 264 3.65 -24.35 25.32
C ALA A 264 2.56 -24.09 24.26
N ASN A 265 2.92 -23.57 23.08
CA ASN A 265 1.97 -23.31 22.00
C ASN A 265 1.48 -24.60 21.34
N ILE A 266 2.36 -25.61 21.23
CA ILE A 266 1.98 -26.95 20.74
C ILE A 266 0.99 -27.58 21.72
N ASN A 267 1.31 -27.59 23.02
CA ASN A 267 0.45 -28.16 24.05
C ASN A 267 -0.93 -27.49 24.08
N ARG A 268 -0.95 -26.17 23.87
CA ARG A 268 -2.19 -25.41 23.77
C ARG A 268 -3.00 -25.79 22.53
N LEU A 269 -2.41 -25.72 21.33
CA LEU A 269 -3.12 -26.09 20.10
C LEU A 269 -3.63 -27.54 20.13
N CYS A 270 -2.81 -28.46 20.65
CA CYS A 270 -3.07 -29.88 20.69
C CYS A 270 -3.77 -30.36 21.97
N LYS A 271 -4.37 -29.46 22.74
CA LYS A 271 -5.02 -29.78 24.01
C LYS A 271 -6.10 -30.86 23.82
N GLY A 272 -5.95 -32.00 24.50
CA GLY A 272 -6.89 -33.12 24.40
C GLY A 272 -6.84 -33.91 23.08
N ALA A 273 -5.89 -33.61 22.18
CA ALA A 273 -5.72 -34.28 20.89
C ALA A 273 -4.51 -35.21 20.88
N THR A 274 -4.63 -36.37 21.54
CA THR A 274 -3.53 -37.35 21.68
C THR A 274 -3.41 -38.30 20.48
N ASN A 275 -4.52 -38.66 19.84
CA ASN A 275 -4.57 -39.64 18.73
C ASN A 275 -5.10 -39.03 17.41
N THR A 276 -5.06 -37.70 17.29
CA THR A 276 -5.59 -36.98 16.14
C THR A 276 -4.70 -35.80 15.77
N SER A 277 -4.50 -35.58 14.47
CA SER A 277 -3.79 -34.42 13.92
C SER A 277 -4.73 -33.26 13.58
N GLN A 278 -6.02 -33.37 13.92
CA GLN A 278 -7.06 -32.44 13.49
C GLN A 278 -6.83 -30.98 13.94
N PRO A 279 -6.31 -30.69 15.15
CA PRO A 279 -5.97 -29.30 15.51
C PRO A 279 -4.85 -28.72 14.64
N ALA A 280 -3.84 -29.52 14.31
CA ALA A 280 -2.76 -29.12 13.41
C ALA A 280 -3.29 -28.83 11.99
N VAL A 281 -4.18 -29.68 11.48
CA VAL A 281 -4.84 -29.50 10.18
C VAL A 281 -5.69 -28.22 10.19
N CYS A 282 -6.46 -27.99 11.25
CA CYS A 282 -7.25 -26.77 11.42
C CYS A 282 -6.35 -25.53 11.36
N PHE A 283 -5.29 -25.49 12.18
CA PHE A 283 -4.37 -24.35 12.25
C PHE A 283 -3.74 -24.05 10.88
N LYS A 284 -3.26 -25.10 10.18
CA LYS A 284 -2.69 -24.95 8.83
C LYS A 284 -3.70 -24.32 7.87
N LYS A 285 -4.94 -24.81 7.86
CA LYS A 285 -6.00 -24.28 6.98
C LYS A 285 -6.39 -22.85 7.34
N VAL A 286 -6.42 -22.49 8.61
CA VAL A 286 -6.74 -21.11 9.05
C VAL A 286 -5.62 -20.14 8.64
N MET A 287 -4.37 -20.46 8.95
CA MET A 287 -3.23 -19.56 8.68
C MET A 287 -2.87 -19.46 7.19
N HIS A 288 -2.90 -20.59 6.48
CA HIS A 288 -2.36 -20.72 5.13
C HIS A 288 -3.40 -21.07 4.07
N GLY A 289 -4.65 -21.32 4.46
CA GLY A 289 -5.75 -21.68 3.54
C GLY A 289 -6.64 -20.50 3.13
N GLY A 290 -6.23 -19.26 3.40
CA GLY A 290 -6.93 -18.06 2.94
C GLY A 290 -8.31 -17.83 3.58
N LEU A 291 -8.55 -18.34 4.79
CA LEU A 291 -9.83 -18.17 5.48
C LEU A 291 -10.07 -16.69 5.81
N ASN A 292 -11.19 -16.10 5.37
CA ASN A 292 -11.56 -14.72 5.68
C ASN A 292 -12.31 -14.64 7.02
N TYR A 293 -11.89 -13.73 7.92
CA TYR A 293 -12.53 -13.49 9.22
C TYR A 293 -13.41 -12.23 9.27
N GLY A 294 -13.72 -11.63 8.12
CA GLY A 294 -14.49 -10.38 7.99
C GLY A 294 -13.63 -9.12 7.94
N GLY A 295 -12.33 -9.20 8.28
CA GLY A 295 -11.37 -8.09 8.17
C GLY A 295 -10.15 -8.41 7.28
N GLY A 296 -10.19 -9.53 6.55
CA GLY A 296 -9.08 -10.01 5.71
C GLY A 296 -8.80 -11.50 5.89
N THR A 297 -7.75 -11.98 5.24
CA THR A 297 -7.33 -13.40 5.23
C THR A 297 -6.00 -13.64 5.95
N ARG A 298 -5.35 -12.59 6.46
CA ARG A 298 -4.11 -12.69 7.22
C ARG A 298 -4.40 -12.81 8.71
N TRP A 299 -4.14 -13.98 9.27
CA TRP A 299 -4.43 -14.29 10.66
C TRP A 299 -3.23 -13.97 11.56
N GLN A 300 -3.54 -13.51 12.77
CA GLN A 300 -2.57 -13.60 13.85
C GLN A 300 -2.57 -15.03 14.38
N TRP A 301 -1.37 -15.63 14.47
CA TRP A 301 -1.20 -17.04 14.84
C TRP A 301 -1.86 -17.41 16.17
N LYS A 302 -1.89 -16.50 17.15
CA LYS A 302 -2.57 -16.72 18.43
C LYS A 302 -4.07 -16.96 18.24
N ASN A 303 -4.74 -16.11 17.44
CA ASN A 303 -6.16 -16.23 17.16
C ASN A 303 -6.47 -17.52 16.35
N ALA A 304 -5.54 -17.96 15.51
CA ALA A 304 -5.67 -19.24 14.81
C ALA A 304 -5.54 -20.44 15.76
N ILE A 305 -4.72 -20.34 16.82
CA ILE A 305 -4.73 -21.33 17.91
C ILE A 305 -6.06 -21.26 18.65
N ASP A 306 -6.56 -20.06 18.99
CA ASP A 306 -7.82 -19.90 19.74
C ASP A 306 -9.02 -20.57 19.04
N LEU A 307 -9.04 -20.59 17.70
CA LEU A 307 -10.09 -21.26 16.93
C LEU A 307 -9.89 -22.78 16.83
N CYS A 308 -8.65 -23.24 16.81
CA CYS A 308 -8.32 -24.63 16.47
C CYS A 308 -7.92 -25.48 17.69
N GLU A 309 -7.78 -24.88 18.87
CA GLU A 309 -7.38 -25.55 20.10
C GLU A 309 -8.31 -26.74 20.39
N GLY A 310 -7.74 -27.95 20.44
CA GLY A 310 -8.45 -29.17 20.83
C GLY A 310 -9.50 -29.73 19.87
N THR A 311 -9.62 -29.20 18.65
CA THR A 311 -10.60 -29.72 17.68
C THR A 311 -10.37 -31.17 17.27
N GLN A 312 -11.43 -31.96 17.35
CA GLN A 312 -11.48 -33.33 16.84
C GLN A 312 -11.80 -33.38 15.34
N HIS A 313 -12.30 -32.28 14.76
CA HIS A 313 -12.73 -32.21 13.36
C HIS A 313 -12.46 -30.81 12.77
N ALA A 314 -11.31 -30.65 12.12
CA ALA A 314 -10.87 -29.36 11.56
C ALA A 314 -11.92 -28.72 10.64
N ASN A 315 -12.54 -29.52 9.77
CA ASN A 315 -13.53 -29.02 8.81
C ASN A 315 -14.79 -28.50 9.51
N ARG A 316 -15.30 -29.19 10.55
CA ARG A 316 -16.50 -28.75 11.27
C ARG A 316 -16.27 -27.42 11.99
N THR A 317 -15.13 -27.28 12.66
CA THR A 317 -14.73 -26.04 13.34
C THR A 317 -14.62 -24.87 12.37
N ILE A 318 -13.94 -25.06 11.23
CA ILE A 318 -13.79 -24.01 10.20
C ILE A 318 -15.15 -23.64 9.58
N GLN A 319 -16.01 -24.63 9.30
CA GLN A 319 -17.34 -24.36 8.74
C GLN A 319 -18.25 -23.61 9.73
N CYS A 320 -18.23 -23.97 11.02
CA CYS A 320 -18.93 -23.20 12.04
C CYS A 320 -18.49 -21.73 12.04
N PHE A 321 -17.17 -21.50 11.98
CA PHE A 321 -16.61 -20.16 11.96
C PHE A 321 -17.04 -19.37 10.72
N LYS A 322 -16.92 -19.97 9.52
CA LYS A 322 -17.38 -19.37 8.25
C LYS A 322 -18.85 -18.95 8.31
N ASN A 323 -19.71 -19.85 8.79
CA ASN A 323 -21.15 -19.59 8.92
C ASN A 323 -21.46 -18.49 9.95
N SER A 324 -20.61 -18.32 10.96
CA SER A 324 -20.77 -17.25 11.95
C SER A 324 -20.37 -15.89 11.37
N ILE A 325 -19.27 -15.82 10.60
CA ILE A 325 -18.86 -14.61 9.89
C ILE A 325 -19.89 -14.21 8.83
N ALA A 326 -20.41 -15.17 8.06
CA ALA A 326 -21.45 -14.93 7.06
C ALA A 326 -22.74 -14.33 7.65
N ARG A 327 -23.02 -14.63 8.93
CA ARG A 327 -24.15 -14.05 9.70
C ARG A 327 -23.82 -12.72 10.36
N GLY A 328 -22.69 -12.09 10.03
CA GLY A 328 -22.27 -10.79 10.56
C GLY A 328 -21.77 -10.82 12.00
N LYS A 329 -21.51 -12.00 12.60
CA LYS A 329 -20.94 -12.05 13.95
C LYS A 329 -19.51 -11.53 13.95
N PRO A 330 -19.09 -10.73 14.95
CA PRO A 330 -17.70 -10.36 15.14
C PRO A 330 -16.82 -11.60 15.29
N TRP A 331 -15.64 -11.58 14.66
CA TRP A 331 -14.78 -12.77 14.58
C TRP A 331 -14.34 -13.31 15.94
N LYS A 332 -14.08 -12.46 16.94
CA LYS A 332 -13.73 -12.91 18.31
C LYS A 332 -14.86 -13.74 18.92
N THR A 333 -16.11 -13.29 18.75
CA THR A 333 -17.30 -13.98 19.23
C THR A 333 -17.53 -15.28 18.45
N ALA A 334 -17.25 -15.28 17.14
CA ALA A 334 -17.33 -16.47 16.31
C ALA A 334 -16.31 -17.54 16.71
N ILE A 335 -15.08 -17.16 17.07
CA ILE A 335 -14.07 -18.09 17.61
C ILE A 335 -14.60 -18.76 18.87
N ALA A 336 -15.05 -17.98 19.85
CA ALA A 336 -15.56 -18.51 21.12
C ALA A 336 -16.79 -19.42 20.95
N SER A 337 -17.60 -19.21 19.91
CA SER A 337 -18.81 -20.01 19.64
C SER A 337 -18.54 -21.32 18.89
N CYS A 338 -17.39 -21.42 18.22
CA CYS A 338 -17.06 -22.53 17.31
C CYS A 338 -15.85 -23.35 17.76
N ASN A 339 -15.14 -22.85 18.77
CA ASN A 339 -14.17 -23.64 19.51
C ASN A 339 -14.93 -24.76 20.26
N PRO A 340 -14.49 -26.02 20.17
CA PRO A 340 -15.15 -27.17 20.79
C PRO A 340 -15.15 -27.15 22.32
#